data_AF-A0A519E2D0-F1
#
_entry.id   AF-A0A519E2D0-F1
#
_cell.length_a   1.000
_cell.length_b   1.000
_cell.length_c   1.000
_cell.angle_alpha   90.00
_cell.angle_beta   90.00
_cell.angle_gamma   90.00
#
_symmetry.space_group_name_H-M   'P 1'
#
loop_
_entity.id
_entity.type
_entity.pdbx_description
1 polymer ?
#
loop_
_entity_poly.entity_id
_entity_poly.type
_entity_poly.pdbx_seq_one_letter_code
_entity_poly.pdbx_strand_id
1 'polypeptide(L)'
;MSDANAQTSPASGPISLSASMPPLSTEGTSRDVDVMSLSDYLGLLRQISPAAETGARDYLAAFLLRCGREMTTAELHRSLAGATGDPVLMAHLRAAQLREPGMRQQLARLLRCPTGVAR
;
A
#
# COMPACT_ATOMS: atom_id res chain seq x y z
N MET A 1 -24.57 -44.09 -42.63
CA MET A 1 -25.21 -43.46 -41.45
C MET A 1 -24.38 -43.87 -40.26
N SER A 2 -23.67 -42.92 -39.65
CA SER A 2 -22.54 -43.16 -38.75
C SER A 2 -22.99 -43.31 -37.30
N ASP A 3 -22.52 -44.38 -36.66
CA ASP A 3 -22.56 -44.61 -35.22
C ASP A 3 -21.46 -43.83 -34.47
N ALA A 4 -21.80 -43.48 -33.21
CA ALA A 4 -20.94 -43.34 -32.03
C ALA A 4 -19.77 -42.33 -32.03
N ASN A 5 -19.82 -41.35 -31.11
CA ASN A 5 -18.94 -41.38 -29.93
C ASN A 5 -19.41 -40.39 -28.84
N ALA A 6 -19.58 -40.90 -27.61
CA ALA A 6 -19.81 -40.11 -26.41
C ALA A 6 -18.45 -39.88 -25.72
N GLN A 7 -18.04 -38.62 -25.57
CA GLN A 7 -16.91 -38.26 -24.72
C GLN A 7 -17.42 -37.54 -23.48
N THR A 8 -17.67 -38.31 -22.42
CA THR A 8 -17.74 -37.81 -21.04
C THR A 8 -16.36 -37.99 -20.43
N SER A 9 -15.71 -36.88 -20.05
CA SER A 9 -14.45 -36.90 -19.31
C SER A 9 -14.74 -36.93 -17.80
N PRO A 10 -14.27 -37.94 -17.06
CA PRO A 10 -14.23 -37.90 -15.60
C PRO A 10 -12.84 -37.45 -15.14
N ALA A 11 -12.78 -36.51 -14.19
CA ALA A 11 -11.72 -36.43 -13.17
C ALA A 11 -11.96 -35.24 -12.22
N SER A 12 -12.99 -35.33 -11.38
CA SER A 12 -13.02 -34.54 -10.13
C SER A 12 -12.21 -35.29 -9.08
N GLY A 13 -10.88 -35.12 -9.10
CA GLY A 13 -10.04 -35.45 -7.96
C GLY A 13 -10.13 -34.33 -6.92
N PRO A 14 -10.09 -34.62 -5.61
CA PRO A 14 -9.93 -33.58 -4.61
C PRO A 14 -8.53 -32.98 -4.80
N ILE A 15 -8.49 -31.71 -5.23
CA ILE A 15 -7.27 -30.92 -5.21
C ILE A 15 -6.81 -30.88 -3.75
N SER A 16 -5.81 -31.69 -3.45
CA SER A 16 -5.04 -31.59 -2.21
C SER A 16 -4.30 -30.27 -2.30
N LEU A 17 -4.91 -29.22 -1.75
CA LEU A 17 -4.24 -27.95 -1.51
C LEU A 17 -3.24 -28.18 -0.36
N SER A 18 -2.19 -28.96 -0.63
CA SER A 18 -0.98 -28.90 0.17
C SER A 18 -0.35 -27.55 -0.15
N ALA A 19 -0.82 -26.53 0.56
CA ALA A 19 -0.16 -25.25 0.70
C ALA A 19 1.14 -25.48 1.48
N SER A 20 2.08 -26.19 0.86
CA SER A 20 3.50 -26.09 1.16
C SER A 20 4.02 -24.82 0.50
N MET A 21 3.36 -23.69 0.75
CA MET A 21 4.05 -22.41 0.63
C MET A 21 4.83 -22.27 1.93
N PRO A 22 6.15 -22.00 1.89
CA PRO A 22 6.82 -21.54 3.09
C PRO A 22 6.03 -20.35 3.62
N PRO A 23 5.85 -20.19 4.95
CA PRO A 23 5.31 -18.94 5.47
C PRO A 23 6.26 -17.87 4.96
N LEU A 24 5.80 -17.05 4.02
CA LEU A 24 6.51 -15.85 3.64
C LEU A 24 6.65 -15.10 4.95
N SER A 25 7.86 -15.06 5.49
CA SER A 25 8.16 -14.34 6.71
C SER A 25 8.08 -12.85 6.35
N THR A 26 6.86 -12.34 6.19
CA THR A 26 6.56 -10.92 5.92
C THR A 26 7.07 -10.03 7.07
N GLU A 27 7.44 -10.63 8.20
CA GLU A 27 8.07 -9.97 9.34
C GLU A 27 9.48 -9.42 9.04
N GLY A 28 10.24 -10.05 8.14
CA GLY A 28 11.60 -9.61 7.78
C GLY A 28 11.61 -8.36 6.91
N THR A 29 10.75 -8.31 5.90
CA THR A 29 10.63 -7.17 4.97
C THR A 29 10.10 -5.92 5.65
N SER A 30 9.12 -6.07 6.55
CA SER A 30 8.50 -4.91 7.22
C SER A 30 9.48 -4.16 8.13
N ARG A 31 10.31 -4.91 8.89
CA ARG A 31 11.36 -4.32 9.74
C ARG A 31 12.48 -3.67 8.94
N ASP A 32 12.85 -4.24 7.80
CA ASP A 32 13.85 -3.68 6.90
C ASP A 32 13.36 -2.34 6.32
N VAL A 33 12.11 -2.28 5.87
CA VAL A 33 11.47 -1.06 5.36
C VAL A 33 11.41 0.06 6.41
N ASP A 34 11.09 -0.28 7.66
CA ASP A 34 10.96 0.71 8.74
C ASP A 34 12.27 1.45 9.08
N VAL A 35 13.44 0.84 8.80
CA VAL A 35 14.77 1.45 9.02
C VAL A 35 15.36 2.14 7.80
N MET A 36 14.72 2.03 6.63
CA MET A 36 15.18 2.70 5.41
C MET A 36 15.05 4.22 5.51
N SER A 37 15.88 4.95 4.75
CA SER A 37 15.66 6.37 4.57
C SER A 37 14.32 6.62 3.87
N LEU A 38 13.67 7.74 4.18
CA LEU A 38 12.39 8.10 3.59
C LEU A 38 12.51 8.24 2.05
N SER A 39 13.65 8.72 1.57
CA SER A 39 13.93 8.84 0.13
C SER A 39 14.00 7.49 -0.56
N ASP A 40 14.66 6.51 0.04
CA ASP A 40 14.77 5.16 -0.55
C ASP A 40 13.40 4.49 -0.61
N TYR A 41 12.60 4.65 0.45
CA TYR A 41 11.23 4.12 0.48
C TYR A 41 10.32 4.76 -0.58
N LEU A 42 10.41 6.08 -0.77
CA LEU A 42 9.72 6.76 -1.87
C LEU A 42 10.19 6.27 -3.24
N GLY A 43 11.48 5.95 -3.38
CA GLY A 43 12.05 5.31 -4.56
C GLY A 43 11.43 3.94 -4.86
N LEU A 44 11.15 3.14 -3.82
CA LEU A 44 10.42 1.88 -3.97
C LEU A 44 8.96 2.12 -4.41
N LEU A 45 8.27 3.10 -3.81
CA LEU A 45 6.91 3.46 -4.24
C LEU A 45 6.86 3.88 -5.71
N ARG A 46 7.89 4.59 -6.20
CA ARG A 46 8.01 4.99 -7.61
C ARG A 46 8.09 3.79 -8.55
N GLN A 47 8.83 2.75 -8.17
CA GLN A 47 8.97 1.52 -8.95
C GLN A 47 7.62 0.80 -9.07
N ILE A 48 6.77 0.87 -8.04
CA ILE A 48 5.40 0.34 -8.06
C ILE A 48 4.51 1.23 -8.95
N SER A 49 4.48 2.54 -8.68
CA SER A 49 3.89 3.52 -9.59
C SER A 49 4.40 4.94 -9.28
N PRO A 50 4.63 5.78 -10.32
CA PRO A 50 4.96 7.19 -10.11
C PRO A 50 3.88 7.98 -9.33
N ALA A 51 2.63 7.54 -9.44
CA ALA A 51 1.52 8.15 -8.71
C ALA A 51 1.58 7.85 -7.20
N ALA A 52 2.03 6.67 -6.80
CA ALA A 52 2.17 6.31 -5.39
C ALA A 52 3.22 7.18 -4.69
N GLU A 53 4.39 7.35 -5.32
CA GLU A 53 5.43 8.27 -4.84
C GLU A 53 4.91 9.70 -4.74
N THR A 54 4.21 10.17 -5.77
CA THR A 54 3.63 11.54 -5.78
C THR A 54 2.61 11.72 -4.66
N GLY A 55 1.66 10.80 -4.51
CA GLY A 55 0.63 10.87 -3.47
C GLY A 55 1.22 10.78 -2.05
N ALA A 56 2.25 9.95 -1.85
CA ALA A 56 2.95 9.86 -0.58
C ALA A 56 3.71 11.16 -0.25
N ARG A 57 4.37 11.78 -1.23
CA ARG A 57 5.02 13.10 -1.05
C ARG A 57 4.01 14.20 -0.70
N ASP A 58 2.86 14.22 -1.37
CA ASP A 58 1.80 15.20 -1.07
C ASP A 58 1.28 15.04 0.36
N TYR A 59 1.08 13.79 0.81
CA TYR A 59 0.68 13.49 2.17
C TYR A 59 1.75 13.93 3.19
N LEU A 60 3.04 13.65 2.94
CA LEU A 60 4.15 14.06 3.81
C LEU A 60 4.25 15.58 3.95
N ALA A 61 4.14 16.31 2.84
CA ALA A 61 4.15 17.77 2.85
C ALA A 61 2.96 18.32 3.64
N ALA A 62 1.76 17.78 3.41
CA ALA A 62 0.57 18.17 4.14
C ALA A 62 0.67 17.84 5.64
N PHE A 63 1.28 16.70 5.98
CA PHE A 63 1.54 16.29 7.36
C PHE A 63 2.51 17.25 8.07
N LEU A 64 3.63 17.60 7.43
CA LEU A 64 4.58 18.56 7.98
C LEU A 64 3.91 19.92 8.25
N LEU A 65 3.13 20.42 7.31
CA LEU A 65 2.42 21.69 7.44
C LEU A 65 1.37 21.67 8.56
N ARG A 66 0.67 20.55 8.75
CA ARG A 66 -0.43 20.44 9.73
C ARG A 66 0.03 20.05 11.13
N CYS A 67 1.05 19.20 11.23
CA CYS A 67 1.49 18.58 12.47
C CYS A 67 2.84 19.13 12.95
N GLY A 68 3.50 19.97 12.16
CA GLY A 68 4.73 20.67 12.55
C GLY A 68 5.95 19.77 12.74
N ARG A 69 5.89 18.52 12.27
CA ARG A 69 7.00 17.56 12.35
C ARG A 69 7.09 16.72 11.08
N GLU A 70 8.27 16.19 10.83
CA GLU A 70 8.46 15.20 9.78
C GLU A 70 7.90 13.83 10.20
N MET A 71 7.44 13.07 9.22
CA MET A 71 6.99 11.69 9.41
C MET A 71 8.12 10.73 9.07
N THR A 72 8.33 9.74 9.91
CA THR A 72 9.35 8.70 9.70
C THR A 72 8.92 7.68 8.65
N THR A 73 9.87 6.96 8.05
CA THR A 73 9.59 5.87 7.10
C THR A 73 8.66 4.82 7.72
N ALA A 74 8.93 4.44 8.97
CA ALA A 74 8.10 3.46 9.69
C ALA A 74 6.66 3.96 9.91
N GLU A 75 6.46 5.26 10.16
CA GLU A 75 5.11 5.85 10.25
C GLU A 75 4.40 5.86 8.90
N LEU A 76 5.08 6.25 7.82
CA LEU A 76 4.52 6.20 6.47
C LEU A 76 4.14 4.78 6.08
N HIS A 77 5.05 3.83 6.32
CA HIS A 77 4.85 2.43 6.01
C HIS A 77 3.66 1.85 6.80
N ARG A 78 3.56 2.12 8.10
CA ARG A 78 2.37 1.74 8.90
C ARG A 78 1.08 2.38 8.40
N SER A 79 1.13 3.64 7.98
CA SER A 79 -0.03 4.32 7.37
C SER A 79 -0.41 3.71 6.02
N LEU A 80 0.49 3.06 5.29
CA LEU A 80 0.18 2.35 4.04
C LEU A 80 -0.26 0.90 4.26
N ALA A 81 0.42 0.19 5.17
CA ALA A 81 0.30 -1.26 5.36
C ALA A 81 -0.58 -1.67 6.55
N GLY A 82 -0.99 -0.72 7.41
CA GLY A 82 -1.93 -0.99 8.50
C GLY A 82 -3.24 -1.57 7.98
N ALA A 83 -3.97 -2.31 8.83
CA ALA A 83 -5.15 -3.12 8.45
C ALA A 83 -6.26 -2.39 7.66
N THR A 84 -6.26 -1.05 7.62
CA THR A 84 -7.16 -0.24 6.80
C THR A 84 -6.41 0.82 5.96
N GLY A 85 -5.11 1.01 6.18
CA GLY A 85 -4.35 2.19 5.75
C GLY A 85 -4.89 3.49 6.35
N ASP A 86 -4.12 4.57 6.28
CA ASP A 86 -4.61 5.91 6.58
C ASP A 86 -5.52 6.36 5.42
N PRO A 87 -6.81 6.63 5.66
CA PRO A 87 -7.76 6.91 4.59
C PRO A 87 -7.45 8.22 3.85
N VAL A 88 -6.77 9.18 4.50
CA VAL A 88 -6.36 10.45 3.88
C VAL A 88 -5.16 10.19 2.96
N LEU A 89 -4.20 9.38 3.39
CA LEU A 89 -3.07 8.93 2.56
C LEU A 89 -3.56 8.16 1.34
N MET A 90 -4.46 7.20 1.52
CA MET A 90 -5.02 6.43 0.40
C MET A 90 -5.78 7.34 -0.58
N ALA A 91 -6.47 8.37 -0.07
CA ALA A 91 -7.13 9.37 -0.91
C ALA A 91 -6.11 10.23 -1.68
N HIS A 92 -4.98 10.61 -1.07
CA HIS A 92 -3.89 11.31 -1.76
C HIS A 92 -3.28 10.46 -2.88
N LEU A 93 -3.04 9.16 -2.64
CA LEU A 93 -2.58 8.21 -3.65
C LEU A 93 -3.56 8.13 -4.83
N ARG A 94 -4.86 8.04 -4.56
CA ARG A 94 -5.89 8.06 -5.61
C ARG A 94 -5.93 9.38 -6.37
N ALA A 95 -5.89 10.52 -5.68
CA ALA A 95 -5.87 11.83 -6.31
C ALA A 95 -4.62 12.04 -7.18
N ALA A 96 -3.50 11.43 -6.80
CA ALA A 96 -2.30 11.38 -7.62
C ALA A 96 -2.50 10.58 -8.89
N GLN A 97 -3.11 9.40 -8.79
CA GLN A 97 -3.43 8.54 -9.93
C GLN A 97 -4.40 9.22 -10.92
N LEU A 98 -5.43 9.91 -10.39
CA LEU A 98 -6.43 10.62 -11.18
C LEU A 98 -5.96 12.00 -11.69
N ARG A 99 -4.76 12.45 -11.28
CA ARG A 99 -4.21 13.77 -11.63
C ARG A 99 -5.15 14.93 -11.25
N GLU A 100 -5.77 14.83 -10.07
CA GLU A 100 -6.73 15.80 -9.53
C GLU A 100 -6.05 16.67 -8.45
N PRO A 101 -5.36 17.77 -8.81
CA PRO A 101 -4.59 18.57 -7.85
C PRO A 101 -5.49 19.32 -6.85
N GLY A 102 -6.69 19.74 -7.26
CA GLY A 102 -7.64 20.45 -6.40
C GLY A 102 -8.10 19.60 -5.21
N MET A 103 -8.24 18.29 -5.41
CA MET A 103 -8.63 17.36 -4.35
C MET A 103 -7.53 17.22 -3.27
N ARG A 104 -6.26 17.34 -3.64
CA ARG A 104 -5.12 17.17 -2.73
C ARG A 104 -5.09 18.23 -1.63
N GLN A 105 -5.44 19.48 -1.95
CA GLN A 105 -5.50 20.57 -0.98
C GLN A 105 -6.61 20.36 0.05
N GLN A 106 -7.76 19.83 -0.38
CA GLN A 106 -8.87 19.54 0.52
C GLN A 106 -8.54 18.37 1.45
N LEU A 107 -7.85 17.34 0.94
CA LEU A 107 -7.42 16.17 1.73
C LEU A 107 -6.42 16.56 2.82
N ALA A 108 -5.52 17.51 2.57
CA ALA A 108 -4.59 18.02 3.58
C ALA A 108 -5.32 18.53 4.83
N ARG A 109 -6.51 19.12 4.70
CA ARG A 109 -7.32 19.60 5.84
C ARG A 109 -7.87 18.48 6.70
N LEU A 110 -8.00 17.27 6.15
CA LEU A 110 -8.55 16.09 6.84
C LEU A 110 -7.50 15.33 7.65
N LEU A 111 -6.22 15.67 7.50
CA LEU A 111 -5.14 15.02 8.23
C LEU A 111 -5.35 15.11 9.74
N ARG A 112 -5.15 13.99 10.43
CA ARG A 112 -5.12 13.94 11.89
C ARG A 112 -3.67 13.84 12.33
N CYS A 113 -3.27 14.74 13.21
CA CYS A 113 -1.96 14.62 13.82
C CYS A 113 -2.05 13.55 14.90
N PRO A 114 -1.13 12.57 14.92
CA PRO A 114 -1.06 11.63 16.01
C PRO A 114 -0.84 12.41 17.29
N THR A 115 -1.73 12.23 18.27
CA THR A 115 -1.60 12.83 19.60
C THR A 115 -0.39 12.19 20.27
N GLY A 116 0.73 12.90 20.22
CA GLY A 116 1.98 12.69 20.96
C GLY A 116 2.25 11.30 21.52
N VAL A 117 3.18 10.59 20.89
CA VAL A 117 4.36 10.13 21.64
C VAL A 117 5.57 10.80 21.01
N ALA A 118 5.74 12.08 21.34
CA ALA A 118 7.08 12.64 21.39
C ALA A 118 7.83 11.79 22.42
N ARG A 119 8.90 11.13 21.99
CA ARG A 119 9.82 10.43 22.88
C ARG A 119 11.18 11.06 22.73
#